data_AF-T1IRI5-F1
#
_entry.id   AF-T1IRI5-F1
#
_cell.length_a   1.000
_cell.length_b   1.000
_cell.length_c   1.000
_cell.angle_alpha   90.00
_cell.angle_beta   90.00
_cell.angle_gamma   90.00
#
_symmetry.space_group_name_H-M   'P 1'
#
loop_
_entity.id
_entity.type
_entity.pdbx_description
1 polymer ?
#
loop_
_entity_poly.entity_id
_entity_poly.type
_entity_poly.pdbx_seq_one_letter_code
_entity_poly.pdbx_strand_id
1 'polypeptide(L)' 'MKHYCLFVVFCIMVIGITDGGVTNHCYWDGTAPWCKGICDSSYKTCKRDKYGDGKKCKIAGTKAYCCSFYCPE' A
#
# COMPACT_ATOMS: atom_id res chain seq x y z
N MET A 1 -14.51 42.57 1.78
CA MET A 1 -14.91 41.31 1.13
C MET A 1 -13.83 40.73 0.19
N LYS A 2 -13.18 41.52 -0.67
CA LYS A 2 -12.11 41.05 -1.60
C LYS A 2 -10.88 40.41 -0.92
N HIS A 3 -10.43 40.92 0.23
CA HIS A 3 -9.26 40.35 0.95
C HIS A 3 -9.56 39.02 1.67
N TYR A 4 -10.82 38.75 2.00
CA TYR A 4 -11.23 37.50 2.65
C TYR A 4 -11.15 36.31 1.67
N CYS A 5 -11.56 36.51 0.41
CA CYS A 5 -11.38 35.52 -0.65
C CYS A 5 -9.90 35.18 -0.89
N LEU A 6 -9.02 36.20 -0.92
CA LEU A 6 -7.58 36.00 -1.11
C LEU A 6 -6.94 35.21 0.05
N PHE A 7 -7.33 35.49 1.29
CA PHE A 7 -6.84 34.76 2.47
C PHE A 7 -7.30 33.30 2.48
N VAL A 8 -8.57 33.07 2.13
CA VAL A 8 -9.12 31.71 2.03
C VAL A 8 -8.39 30.91 0.97
N VAL A 9 -8.19 31.45 -0.24
CA VAL A 9 -7.46 30.79 -1.35
C VAL A 9 -6.01 30.48 -0.96
N PHE A 10 -5.35 31.38 -0.23
CA PHE A 10 -3.98 31.16 0.26
C PHE A 10 -3.92 30.01 1.27
N CYS A 11 -4.89 29.89 2.19
CA CYS A 11 -4.95 28.78 3.13
C CYS A 11 -5.17 27.42 2.45
N ILE A 12 -6.06 27.32 1.45
CA ILE A 12 -6.29 26.06 0.72
C ILE A 12 -5.05 25.62 -0.07
N MET A 13 -4.29 26.58 -0.63
CA MET A 13 -3.02 26.29 -1.32
C MET A 13 -1.95 25.74 -0.37
N VAL A 14 -1.86 26.26 0.87
CA VAL A 14 -0.85 25.81 1.85
C VAL A 14 -1.22 24.44 2.45
N ILE A 15 -2.50 24.14 2.62
CA ILE A 15 -2.98 22.85 3.14
C ILE A 15 -2.83 21.73 2.09
N GLY A 16 -2.83 22.04 0.80
CA GLY A 16 -2.78 21.05 -0.29
C GLY A 16 -1.40 20.44 -0.61
N ILE A 17 -0.31 20.86 0.05
CA ILE A 17 1.07 20.46 -0.31
C ILE A 17 1.60 19.31 0.59
N THR A 18 0.86 18.90 1.62
CA THR A 18 1.37 17.95 2.62
C THR A 18 0.88 16.52 2.37
N ASP A 19 1.32 15.88 1.30
CA ASP A 19 1.23 14.40 1.20
C ASP A 19 2.47 13.77 0.55
N GLY A 20 3.64 14.38 0.79
CA GLY A 20 4.95 13.82 0.46
C GLY A 20 5.44 12.80 1.49
N GLY A 21 4.56 12.00 2.07
CA GLY A 21 4.94 10.90 2.95
C GLY A 21 5.69 9.83 2.16
N VAL A 22 6.71 9.22 2.76
CA VAL A 22 7.40 8.06 2.16
C VAL A 22 6.34 6.99 1.89
N THR A 23 6.00 6.76 0.63
CA THR A 23 5.01 5.75 0.25
C THR A 23 5.63 4.37 0.44
N ASN A 24 5.29 3.70 1.54
CA ASN A 24 5.62 2.29 1.70
C ASN A 24 4.72 1.48 0.77
N HIS A 25 5.27 1.10 -0.39
CA HIS A 25 4.53 0.32 -1.37
C HIS A 25 4.46 -1.12 -0.88
N CYS A 26 3.24 -1.55 -0.54
CA CYS A 26 2.96 -2.91 -0.14
C CYS A 26 1.92 -3.55 -1.06
N TYR A 27 2.09 -4.83 -1.38
CA TYR A 27 1.14 -5.61 -2.17
C TYR A 27 1.12 -7.08 -1.75
N TRP A 28 0.06 -7.79 -2.09
CA TRP A 28 -0.01 -9.25 -1.94
C TRP A 28 0.36 -9.93 -3.25
N ASP A 29 1.38 -10.78 -3.20
CA ASP A 29 1.78 -11.64 -4.31
C ASP A 29 1.17 -13.05 -4.19
N GLY A 30 0.84 -13.65 -5.33
CA GLY A 30 0.31 -15.00 -5.46
C GLY A 30 -1.17 -15.05 -5.86
N THR A 31 -1.47 -15.67 -7.00
CA THR A 31 -2.83 -15.71 -7.56
C THR A 31 -3.60 -16.94 -7.08
N ALA A 32 -4.81 -16.74 -6.58
CA ALA A 32 -5.72 -17.87 -6.30
C ALA A 32 -6.25 -18.48 -7.61
N PRO A 33 -6.46 -19.80 -7.72
CA PRO A 33 -6.46 -20.80 -6.64
C PRO A 33 -5.10 -21.45 -6.32
N TRP A 34 -4.09 -21.27 -7.17
CA TRP A 34 -2.74 -21.83 -7.05
C TRP A 34 -1.78 -20.80 -6.42
N CYS A 35 -1.75 -20.67 -5.09
CA CYS A 35 -0.92 -19.62 -4.49
C CYS A 35 0.49 -20.09 -4.14
N LYS A 36 1.47 -19.62 -4.91
CA LYS A 36 2.89 -19.68 -4.56
C LYS A 36 3.44 -18.25 -4.52
N GLY A 37 2.83 -17.40 -3.68
CA GLY A 37 3.20 -15.99 -3.62
C GLY A 37 4.64 -15.82 -3.20
N ILE A 38 5.40 -15.00 -3.91
CA ILE A 38 6.83 -14.72 -3.69
C ILE A 38 7.05 -13.22 -3.91
N CYS A 39 7.74 -12.58 -2.97
CA CYS A 39 8.12 -11.19 -3.17
C CYS A 39 9.27 -11.10 -4.16
N ASP A 40 9.24 -10.06 -4.99
CA ASP A 40 10.40 -9.71 -5.79
C ASP A 40 11.59 -9.36 -4.88
N SER A 41 12.81 -9.50 -5.42
CA SER A 41 14.07 -9.14 -4.75
C SER A 41 14.07 -7.74 -4.13
N SER A 42 13.32 -6.80 -4.70
CA SER A 42 13.22 -5.41 -4.22
C SER A 42 12.24 -5.22 -3.06
N TYR A 43 11.51 -6.28 -2.65
CA TYR A 43 10.48 -6.23 -1.62
C TYR A 43 10.75 -7.27 -0.52
N LYS A 44 10.49 -6.88 0.72
CA LYS A 44 10.57 -7.77 1.87
C LYS A 44 9.26 -8.53 2.05
N THR A 45 9.34 -9.84 2.26
CA THR A 45 8.18 -10.62 2.71
C THR A 45 7.89 -10.32 4.18
N CYS A 46 6.72 -9.73 4.43
CA CYS A 46 6.27 -9.31 5.75
C CYS A 46 5.29 -10.30 6.38
N LYS A 47 4.41 -10.89 5.58
CA LYS A 47 3.41 -11.85 6.04
C LYS A 47 3.14 -12.90 4.99
N ARG A 48 2.64 -14.05 5.39
CA ARG A 48 2.05 -15.03 4.49
C ARG A 48 0.64 -15.39 4.92
N ASP A 49 -0.29 -15.43 3.98
CA ASP A 49 -1.70 -15.69 4.27
C ASP A 49 -2.38 -16.44 3.11
N LYS A 50 -3.38 -17.27 3.41
CA LYS A 50 -4.12 -18.02 2.38
C LYS A 50 -5.18 -17.18 1.67
N TYR A 51 -5.61 -16.08 2.26
CA TYR A 51 -6.60 -15.16 1.71
C TYR A 51 -5.93 -13.88 1.23
N GLY A 52 -5.01 -13.29 2.01
CA GLY A 52 -4.16 -12.13 1.68
C GLY A 52 -4.89 -10.94 1.04
N ASP A 53 -5.21 -11.05 -0.26
CA ASP A 53 -5.99 -10.12 -1.08
C ASP A 53 -7.52 -10.36 -1.00
N GLY A 54 -7.97 -11.23 -0.08
CA GLY A 54 -9.38 -11.63 0.09
C GLY A 54 -9.78 -12.86 -0.73
N LYS A 55 -8.94 -13.36 -1.65
CA LYS A 55 -9.22 -14.58 -2.42
C LYS A 55 -8.44 -15.78 -1.88
N LYS A 56 -9.17 -16.82 -1.45
CA LYS A 56 -8.57 -18.01 -0.86
C LYS A 56 -7.76 -18.86 -1.87
N CYS A 57 -6.55 -19.22 -1.48
CA CYS A 57 -5.75 -20.29 -2.09
C CYS A 57 -6.42 -21.65 -1.88
N LYS A 58 -6.92 -22.27 -2.95
CA LYS A 58 -7.73 -23.51 -2.86
C LYS A 58 -6.91 -24.79 -2.99
N ILE A 59 -5.78 -24.77 -3.69
CA ILE A 59 -5.03 -25.99 -3.99
C ILE A 59 -3.89 -26.18 -2.98
N ALA A 60 -2.91 -25.28 -3.00
CA ALA A 60 -1.80 -25.31 -2.05
C ALA A 60 -1.12 -23.94 -1.96
N GLY A 61 -0.38 -23.76 -0.87
CA GLY A 61 0.48 -22.60 -0.60
C GLY A 61 -0.24 -21.36 -0.06
N THR A 62 0.48 -20.25 -0.05
CA THR A 62 0.08 -18.98 0.56
C THR A 62 0.47 -17.81 -0.34
N LYS A 63 -0.21 -16.68 -0.15
CA LYS A 63 0.18 -15.39 -0.69
C LYS A 63 1.28 -14.79 0.18
N ALA A 64 2.14 -13.97 -0.42
CA ALA A 64 3.17 -13.24 0.29
C ALA A 64 2.80 -11.76 0.34
N TYR A 65 2.82 -11.15 1.52
CA TYR A 65 2.69 -9.70 1.66
C TYR A 65 4.07 -9.07 1.52
N CYS A 66 4.23 -8.24 0.50
CA CYS A 66 5.50 -7.73 0.02
C CYS A 66 5.53 -6.22 0.19
N CYS A 67 6.47 -5.68 0.98
CA CYS A 67 6.63 -4.24 1.22
C CYS A 67 8.04 -3.76 0.89
N SER A 68 8.17 -2.54 0.37
CA SER A 68 9.45 -2.02 -0.14
C SER A 68 10.40 -1.54 0.96
N PHE A 69 9.90 -0.88 2.01
CA PHE A 69 10.76 -0.26 3.03
C PHE A 69 10.69 -0.95 4.39
N TYR A 70 9.49 -1.18 4.92
CA TYR A 70 9.29 -1.84 6.20
C TYR A 70 8.02 -2.66 6.20
N CYS A 71 7.92 -3.59 7.15
CA CYS A 71 6.72 -4.38 7.36
C CYS A 71 5.82 -3.66 8.36
N PRO A 72 4.59 -3.26 7.99
CA PRO A 72 3.65 -2.74 8.96
C PRO A 72 3.26 -3.88 9.92
N GLU A 73 3.24 -3.57 11.22
CA GLU A 73 2.90 -4.51 12.30
C GLU A 73 1.40 -4.78 12.40
#